data_AF-A0A1V5M1E3-F1
#
_entry.id   AF-A0A1V5M1E3-F1
#
_cell.length_a   1.000
_cell.length_b   1.000
_cell.length_c   1.000
_cell.angle_alpha   90.00
_cell.angle_beta   90.00
_cell.angle_gamma   90.00
#
_symmetry.space_group_name_H-M   'P 1'
#
loop_
_entity.id
_entity.type
_entity.pdbx_description
1 polymer ?
#
loop_
_entity_poly.entity_id
_entity_poly.type
_entity_poly.pdbx_seq_one_letter_code
_entity_poly.pdbx_strand_id
1 'polypeptide(L)'
;MSLALDLLEEFRPVLADAVVIAACNRHWLDPDRDFEARDGGVFLNESGRQTFVRRFHARMEETVSALGADTGPVPYQQVCVNQARLLAACLRDGTPDYQPFLVK
;
A
#
# COMPACT_ATOMS: atom_id res chain seq x y z
N MET A 1 -1.97 -17.55 6.27
CA MET A 1 -1.85 -16.56 5.16
C MET A 1 -0.61 -15.71 5.40
N SER A 2 0.58 -16.33 5.47
CA SER A 2 1.84 -15.62 5.77
C SER A 2 2.39 -14.88 4.55
N LEU A 3 2.38 -15.53 3.37
CA LEU A 3 2.99 -15.00 2.16
C LEU A 3 2.45 -13.63 1.72
N ALA A 4 1.14 -13.39 1.90
CA ALA A 4 0.55 -12.10 1.59
C ALA A 4 1.06 -11.00 2.53
N LEU A 5 1.27 -11.33 3.82
CA LEU A 5 1.85 -10.39 4.79
C LEU A 5 3.31 -10.12 4.46
N ASP A 6 4.08 -11.16 4.12
CA ASP A 6 5.49 -11.04 3.74
C ASP A 6 5.64 -10.12 2.52
N LEU A 7 4.79 -10.27 1.50
CA LEU A 7 4.80 -9.40 0.31
C LEU A 7 4.37 -7.96 0.62
N LEU A 8 3.45 -7.76 1.58
CA LEU A 8 2.97 -6.44 1.96
C LEU A 8 4.04 -5.60 2.68
N GLU A 9 5.05 -6.23 3.29
CA GLU A 9 6.13 -5.53 3.99
C GLU A 9 6.82 -4.48 3.09
N GLU A 10 7.07 -4.83 1.83
CA GLU A 10 7.71 -3.94 0.85
C GLU A 10 6.88 -2.71 0.49
N PHE A 11 5.56 -2.82 0.62
CA PHE A 11 4.63 -1.78 0.20
C PHE A 11 4.10 -0.92 1.35
N ARG A 12 4.25 -1.37 2.61
CA ARG A 12 3.70 -0.66 3.77
C ARG A 12 4.14 0.81 3.85
N PRO A 13 5.44 1.15 3.69
CA PRO A 13 5.87 2.54 3.80
C PRO A 13 5.28 3.44 2.71
N VAL A 14 5.17 2.90 1.49
CA VAL A 14 4.79 3.68 0.30
C VAL A 14 3.28 3.75 0.12
N LEU A 15 2.51 2.79 0.61
CA LEU A 15 1.05 2.76 0.50
C LEU A 15 0.37 3.13 1.81
N ALA A 16 0.53 2.29 2.84
CA ALA A 16 -0.21 2.44 4.08
C ALA A 16 0.27 3.65 4.89
N ASP A 17 1.57 3.68 5.20
CA ASP A 17 2.15 4.72 6.06
C ASP A 17 2.06 6.09 5.38
N ALA A 18 2.37 6.16 4.08
CA ALA A 18 2.24 7.38 3.29
C ALA A 18 0.81 7.96 3.33
N VAL A 19 -0.22 7.12 3.22
CA VAL A 19 -1.63 7.57 3.28
C VAL A 19 -2.00 8.03 4.68
N VAL A 20 -1.54 7.33 5.73
CA VAL A 20 -1.77 7.74 7.12
C VAL A 20 -1.10 9.09 7.42
N ILE A 21 0.18 9.24 7.07
CA ILE A 21 0.93 10.48 7.24
C ILE A 21 0.25 11.63 6.47
N ALA A 22 -0.17 11.37 5.23
CA ALA A 22 -0.92 12.35 4.44
C ALA A 22 -2.27 12.70 5.07
N ALA A 23 -2.98 11.72 5.63
CA ALA A 23 -4.26 11.96 6.30
C ALA A 23 -4.10 12.88 7.52
N CYS A 24 -3.04 12.70 8.31
CA CYS A 24 -2.69 13.59 9.42
C CYS A 24 -2.29 14.98 8.94
N ASN A 25 -1.34 15.07 8.00
CA ASN A 25 -0.77 16.34 7.55
C ASN A 25 -1.78 17.21 6.77
N ARG A 26 -2.72 16.59 6.07
CA ARG A 26 -3.70 17.27 5.22
C ARG A 26 -5.10 17.31 5.83
N HIS A 27 -5.23 16.91 7.10
CA HIS A 27 -6.49 16.88 7.84
C HIS A 27 -7.63 16.19 7.04
N TRP A 28 -7.33 15.05 6.43
CA TRP A 28 -8.35 14.28 5.70
C TRP A 28 -9.35 13.60 6.63
N LEU A 29 -8.96 13.42 7.90
CA LEU A 29 -9.78 12.81 8.94
C LEU A 29 -9.86 13.78 10.10
N ASP A 30 -11.08 13.99 10.58
CA ASP A 30 -11.38 14.81 11.76
C ASP A 30 -11.42 13.91 13.01
N PRO A 31 -10.58 14.16 14.03
CA PRO A 31 -10.52 13.33 15.23
C PRO A 31 -11.86 13.18 15.98
N ASP A 32 -12.71 14.22 15.97
CA ASP A 32 -13.97 14.23 16.71
C ASP A 32 -15.12 13.64 15.90
N ARG A 33 -15.03 13.73 14.56
CA ARG A 33 -16.14 13.35 13.67
C ARG A 33 -15.95 12.03 12.94
N ASP A 34 -14.73 11.59 12.70
CA ASP A 34 -14.43 10.41 11.87
C ASP A 34 -14.01 9.18 12.69
N PHE A 35 -13.93 9.31 14.02
CA PHE A 35 -13.52 8.25 14.95
C PHE A 35 -14.58 7.96 16.02
N GLU A 36 -14.59 6.74 16.52
CA GLU A 36 -15.44 6.28 17.62
C GLU A 36 -14.63 5.42 18.61
N ALA A 37 -14.84 5.63 19.90
CA ALA A 37 -14.29 4.78 20.94
C ALA A 37 -15.25 3.61 21.21
N ARG A 38 -14.76 2.38 21.10
CA ARG A 38 -15.56 1.16 21.30
C ARG A 38 -14.67 0.03 21.80
N ASP A 39 -15.18 -0.82 22.70
CA ASP A 39 -14.49 -2.02 23.18
C ASP A 39 -13.03 -1.80 23.65
N GLY A 40 -12.74 -0.65 24.26
CA GLY A 40 -11.40 -0.29 24.72
C GLY A 40 -10.42 0.17 23.62
N GLY A 41 -10.88 0.34 22.38
CA GLY A 41 -10.12 0.86 21.25
C GLY A 41 -10.74 2.09 20.60
N VAL A 42 -10.04 2.65 19.62
CA VAL A 42 -10.49 3.76 18.77
C VAL A 42 -10.56 3.27 17.33
N PHE A 43 -11.70 3.46 16.68
CA PHE A 43 -12.00 2.95 15.35
C PHE A 43 -12.40 4.09 14.43
N LEU A 44 -12.15 3.94 13.13
CA LEU A 44 -12.78 4.78 12.11
C LEU A 44 -14.26 4.43 12.03
N ASN A 45 -15.12 5.44 12.15
CA ASN A 45 -16.55 5.27 11.87
C ASN A 45 -16.80 5.22 10.36
N GLU A 46 -18.05 5.11 9.93
CA GLU A 46 -18.40 4.99 8.49
C GLU A 46 -17.80 6.10 7.62
N SER A 47 -17.89 7.36 8.06
CA SER A 47 -17.35 8.52 7.33
C SER A 47 -15.83 8.45 7.20
N GLY A 48 -15.15 8.20 8.33
CA GLY A 48 -13.70 8.07 8.36
C GLY A 48 -13.20 6.94 7.49
N ARG A 49 -13.86 5.78 7.53
CA ARG A 49 -13.52 4.59 6.74
C ARG A 49 -13.67 4.86 5.24
N GLN A 50 -14.79 5.45 4.82
CA GLN A 50 -15.00 5.80 3.40
C GLN A 50 -13.94 6.77 2.90
N THR A 51 -13.60 7.79 3.70
CA THR A 51 -12.57 8.76 3.34
C THR A 51 -11.20 8.11 3.22
N PHE A 52 -10.81 7.28 4.21
CA PHE A 52 -9.52 6.58 4.19
C PHE A 52 -9.41 5.62 2.99
N VAL A 53 -10.42 4.77 2.77
CA VAL A 53 -10.43 3.81 1.65
C VAL A 53 -10.33 4.53 0.30
N ARG A 54 -11.07 5.63 0.11
CA ARG A 54 -10.98 6.44 -1.11
C ARG A 54 -9.57 7.01 -1.33
N ARG A 55 -8.92 7.51 -0.28
CA ARG A 55 -7.55 8.05 -0.36
C ARG A 55 -6.51 6.96 -0.61
N PHE A 56 -6.67 5.81 0.02
CA PHE A 56 -5.84 4.64 -0.23
C PHE A 56 -5.98 4.14 -1.68
N HIS A 57 -7.21 4.09 -2.21
CA HIS A 57 -7.43 3.74 -3.62
C HIS A 57 -6.78 4.74 -4.58
N ALA A 58 -6.92 6.04 -4.31
CA ALA A 58 -6.26 7.07 -5.11
C ALA A 58 -4.73 6.90 -5.10
N ARG A 59 -4.14 6.59 -3.94
CA ARG A 59 -2.70 6.29 -3.83
C ARG A 59 -2.30 5.05 -4.65
N MET A 60 -3.14 4.03 -4.67
CA MET A 60 -2.92 2.81 -5.46
C MET A 60 -2.95 3.09 -6.98
N GLU A 61 -3.71 4.07 -7.44
CA GLU A 61 -3.81 4.50 -8.84
C GLU A 61 -2.67 5.42 -9.29
N GLU A 62 -1.95 6.05 -8.35
CA GLU A 62 -0.79 6.88 -8.67
C GLU A 62 0.30 6.08 -9.38
N THR A 63 0.91 6.68 -10.41
CA THR A 63 1.99 6.06 -11.17
C THR A 63 3.34 6.26 -10.48
N VAL A 64 4.17 5.22 -10.53
CA VAL A 64 5.51 5.18 -9.94
C VAL A 64 6.48 4.49 -10.90
N SER A 65 7.72 4.96 -10.91
CA SER A 65 8.83 4.27 -11.55
C SER A 65 9.60 3.48 -10.49
N ALA A 66 9.66 2.16 -10.66
CA ALA A 66 10.48 1.31 -9.81
C ALA A 66 11.97 1.59 -10.09
N LEU A 67 12.79 1.63 -9.04
CA LEU A 67 14.23 1.83 -9.17
C LEU A 67 14.86 0.62 -9.88
N GLY A 68 15.63 0.87 -10.94
CA GLY A 68 16.29 -0.19 -11.70
C GLY A 68 15.38 -0.97 -12.65
N ALA A 69 14.12 -0.57 -12.80
CA ALA A 69 13.25 -1.13 -13.82
C ALA A 69 13.41 -0.37 -15.15
N ASP A 70 13.57 -1.12 -16.25
CA ASP A 70 13.57 -0.56 -17.62
C ASP A 70 12.15 -0.22 -18.11
N THR A 71 11.13 -0.52 -17.31
CA THR A 71 9.74 -0.20 -17.60
C THR A 71 9.42 1.24 -17.19
N GLY A 72 8.64 1.94 -18.02
CA GLY A 72 8.12 3.26 -17.69
C GLY A 72 7.20 3.28 -16.44
N PRO A 73 6.74 4.47 -16.00
CA PRO A 73 5.90 4.60 -14.82
C PRO A 73 4.61 3.75 -14.93
N VAL A 74 4.29 3.02 -13.87
CA VAL A 74 3.07 2.20 -13.77
C VAL A 74 2.34 2.45 -12.46
N PRO A 75 1.02 2.22 -12.36
CA PRO A 75 0.29 2.37 -11.10
C PRO A 75 0.81 1.44 -10.01
N TYR A 76 0.75 1.84 -8.73
CA TYR A 76 1.12 0.96 -7.61
C TYR A 76 0.35 -0.37 -7.61
N GLN A 77 -0.92 -0.37 -8.04
CA GLN A 77 -1.69 -1.61 -8.25
C GLN A 77 -0.94 -2.59 -9.16
N GLN A 78 -0.41 -2.10 -10.27
CA GLN A 78 0.33 -2.92 -11.22
C GLN A 78 1.66 -3.39 -10.63
N VAL A 79 2.35 -2.56 -9.84
CA VAL A 79 3.57 -2.97 -9.14
C VAL A 79 3.30 -4.13 -8.19
N CYS A 80 2.22 -4.07 -7.40
CA CYS A 80 1.85 -5.15 -6.48
C CYS A 80 1.63 -6.48 -7.23
N VAL A 81 0.91 -6.42 -8.37
CA VAL A 81 0.69 -7.59 -9.22
C VAL A 81 1.99 -8.11 -9.82
N ASN A 82 2.88 -7.22 -10.25
CA ASN A 82 4.18 -7.59 -10.82
C ASN A 82 5.06 -8.28 -9.77
N GLN A 83 5.11 -7.76 -8.53
CA GLN A 83 5.89 -8.39 -7.46
C GLN A 83 5.33 -9.75 -7.05
N ALA A 84 4.01 -9.90 -6.98
CA ALA A 84 3.40 -11.22 -6.76
C ALA A 84 3.75 -12.22 -7.86
N ARG A 85 3.80 -11.79 -9.13
CA ARG A 85 4.20 -12.63 -10.27
C ARG A 85 5.68 -12.98 -10.23
N LEU A 86 6.55 -12.01 -9.89
CA LEU A 86 7.98 -12.23 -9.73
C LEU A 86 8.25 -13.27 -8.65
N LEU A 87 7.68 -13.09 -7.47
CA LEU A 87 7.78 -14.04 -6.36
C LEU A 87 7.31 -15.44 -6.77
N ALA A 88 6.18 -15.54 -7.46
CA ALA A 88 5.67 -16.82 -7.94
C ALA A 88 6.58 -17.49 -8.97
N ALA A 89 7.27 -16.72 -9.83
CA ALA A 89 8.28 -17.25 -10.76
C ALA A 89 9.53 -17.73 -10.01
N CYS A 90 10.04 -16.96 -9.05
CA CYS A 90 11.17 -17.35 -8.22
C CYS A 90 10.91 -18.69 -7.50
N LEU A 91 9.70 -18.87 -6.95
CA LEU A 91 9.32 -20.09 -6.24
C LEU A 91 9.14 -21.31 -7.16
N ARG A 92 8.78 -21.11 -8.43
CA ARG A 92 8.58 -22.22 -9.39
C ARG A 92 9.85 -22.60 -10.13
N ASP A 93 10.52 -21.60 -10.69
CA ASP A 93 11.53 -21.77 -11.72
C ASP A 93 12.95 -21.51 -11.15
N GLY A 94 13.05 -21.06 -9.89
CA GLY A 94 14.31 -20.79 -9.19
C GLY A 94 15.14 -19.65 -9.78
N THR A 95 14.63 -18.98 -10.82
CA THR A 95 15.30 -17.88 -11.53
C THR A 95 14.28 -16.90 -12.11
N PRO A 96 14.62 -15.60 -12.19
CA PRO A 96 15.76 -14.94 -11.53
C PRO A 96 15.57 -14.90 -9.99
N ASP A 97 16.63 -14.54 -9.26
CA ASP A 97 16.52 -14.26 -7.83
C ASP A 97 15.50 -13.14 -7.59
N TYR A 98 14.74 -13.24 -6.50
CA TYR A 98 13.73 -12.24 -6.17
C TYR A 98 14.38 -10.86 -5.94
N GLN A 99 13.86 -9.86 -6.64
CA GLN A 99 14.27 -8.46 -6.50
C GLN A 99 13.12 -7.65 -5.91
N PRO A 100 13.26 -7.12 -4.69
CA PRO A 100 12.18 -6.40 -4.03
C PRO A 100 11.88 -5.07 -4.73
N PHE A 101 10.67 -4.58 -4.54
CA PHE A 101 10.30 -3.25 -5.03
C PHE A 101 11.05 -2.15 -4.27
N LEU A 102 11.75 -1.29 -5.01
CA LEU A 102 12.43 -0.12 -4.48
C LEU A 102 11.95 1.14 -5.20
N VAL A 103 11.76 2.22 -4.44
CA VAL A 103 11.40 3.55 -4.94
C VAL A 103 12.27 4.59 -4.24
N LYS A 104 12.53 5.72 -4.92
CA LYS A 104 13.26 6.86 -4.35
C LYS A 104 12.37 7.74 -3.49
#